data_AF-A0A800LT92-F1
#
_entry.id   AF-A0A800LT92-F1
#
_cell.length_a   1.000
_cell.length_b   1.000
_cell.length_c   1.000
_cell.angle_alpha   90.00
_cell.angle_beta   90.00
_cell.angle_gamma   90.00
#
_symmetry.space_group_name_H-M   'P 1'
#
loop_
_entity.id
_entity.type
_entity.pdbx_description
1 polymer ?
#
loop_
_entity_poly.entity_id
_entity_poly.type
_entity_poly.pdbx_seq_one_letter_code
_entity_poly.pdbx_strand_id
1 'polypeptide(L)'
;PKEVEPAILAKTIQLVQKLVDVPLCIDSSIIEALEAGLAVYKGKALLNSVTGEDESLDRVLPLVKKYGAAVVAISNDETGISQDINVRFEVAKKIVERAADYGIPACDVVVDPLVMPVGAINTSGRQVMEFVHRLRTELKVNTTCGASNFSFGLPNRNGVNCAFIACAIASGMTSAIINPMHDEVMLGVRGGNLMMGHDPECKNWIKAYRDPAAAPGRGGRTGGRRRSA
;
A
#
# COMPACT_ATOMS: atom_id res chain seq x y z
N PRO A 1 10.05 21.51 -15.96
CA PRO A 1 9.21 20.52 -15.23
C PRO A 1 8.16 21.18 -14.32
N LYS A 2 8.60 22.03 -13.36
CA LYS A 2 7.71 22.61 -12.34
C LYS A 2 6.50 23.40 -12.86
N GLU A 3 6.64 24.10 -13.98
CA GLU A 3 5.54 24.90 -14.55
C GLU A 3 4.56 24.07 -15.39
N VAL A 4 4.98 22.89 -15.87
CA VAL A 4 4.21 22.10 -16.84
C VAL A 4 3.51 20.92 -16.15
N GLU A 5 4.14 20.34 -15.13
CA GLU A 5 3.65 19.18 -14.41
C GLU A 5 2.24 19.38 -13.81
N PRO A 6 1.91 20.52 -13.16
CA PRO A 6 0.56 20.72 -12.62
C PRO A 6 -0.54 20.59 -13.66
N ALA A 7 -0.33 21.19 -14.85
CA ALA A 7 -1.30 21.14 -15.94
C ALA A 7 -1.42 19.73 -16.54
N ILE A 8 -0.29 19.02 -16.70
CA ILE A 8 -0.28 17.64 -17.22
C ILE A 8 -0.96 16.69 -16.23
N LEU A 9 -0.65 16.80 -14.93
CA LEU A 9 -1.20 15.92 -13.90
C LEU A 9 -2.72 16.09 -13.80
N ALA A 10 -3.21 17.33 -13.74
CA ALA A 10 -4.64 17.62 -13.73
C ALA A 10 -5.36 17.05 -14.96
N LYS A 11 -4.79 17.25 -16.17
CA LYS A 11 -5.36 16.70 -17.42
C LYS A 11 -5.37 15.17 -17.42
N THR A 12 -4.32 14.55 -16.87
CA THR A 12 -4.19 13.09 -16.78
C THR A 12 -5.24 12.52 -15.83
N ILE A 13 -5.40 13.12 -14.64
CA ILE A 13 -6.43 12.72 -13.67
C ILE A 13 -7.83 12.78 -14.29
N GLN A 14 -8.15 13.88 -14.98
CA GLN A 14 -9.43 14.03 -15.67
C GLN A 14 -9.67 12.99 -16.77
N LEU A 15 -8.62 12.51 -17.43
CA LEU A 15 -8.72 11.46 -18.42
C LEU A 15 -8.94 10.10 -17.76
N VAL A 16 -8.13 9.76 -16.75
CA VAL A 16 -8.20 8.46 -16.06
C VAL A 16 -9.55 8.28 -15.37
N GLN A 17 -10.05 9.28 -14.66
CA GLN A 17 -11.35 9.19 -13.96
C GLN A 17 -12.56 9.05 -14.91
N LYS A 18 -12.40 9.28 -16.23
CA LYS A 18 -13.44 9.02 -17.23
C LYS A 18 -13.45 7.56 -17.67
N LEU A 19 -12.38 6.83 -17.40
CA LEU A 19 -12.17 5.45 -17.86
C LEU A 19 -12.42 4.44 -16.75
N VAL A 20 -12.24 4.83 -15.49
CA VAL A 20 -12.32 3.92 -14.34
C VAL A 20 -12.97 4.58 -13.12
N ASP A 21 -13.65 3.77 -12.31
CA ASP A 21 -14.28 4.19 -11.05
C ASP A 21 -13.43 3.88 -9.80
N VAL A 22 -12.16 3.49 -10.00
CA VAL A 22 -11.24 3.22 -8.88
C VAL A 22 -10.64 4.53 -8.33
N PRO A 23 -10.51 4.67 -7.01
CA PRO A 23 -9.85 5.82 -6.42
C PRO A 23 -8.41 6.00 -6.90
N LEU A 24 -7.97 7.24 -7.06
CA LEU A 24 -6.63 7.56 -7.57
C LEU A 24 -5.66 7.93 -6.45
N CYS A 25 -4.43 7.44 -6.60
CA CYS A 25 -3.25 7.94 -5.90
C CYS A 25 -2.60 9.04 -6.75
N ILE A 26 -2.56 10.27 -6.25
CA ILE A 26 -1.94 11.42 -6.91
C ILE A 26 -0.51 11.53 -6.41
N ASP A 27 0.44 11.26 -7.30
CA ASP A 27 1.86 11.14 -6.99
C ASP A 27 2.67 12.25 -7.66
N SER A 28 3.30 13.11 -6.85
CA SER A 28 4.22 14.14 -7.32
C SER A 28 5.07 14.67 -6.16
N SER A 29 6.31 15.06 -6.47
CA SER A 29 7.17 15.81 -5.55
C SER A 29 6.92 17.33 -5.59
N ILE A 30 5.98 17.79 -6.42
CA ILE A 30 5.66 19.20 -6.62
C ILE A 30 4.29 19.49 -5.99
N ILE A 31 4.30 20.34 -4.95
CA ILE A 31 3.10 20.66 -4.17
C ILE A 31 2.04 21.34 -5.05
N GLU A 32 2.46 22.20 -5.98
CA GLU A 32 1.56 22.87 -6.92
C GLU A 32 0.88 21.85 -7.87
N ALA A 33 1.57 20.75 -8.20
CA ALA A 33 0.99 19.68 -9.00
C ALA A 33 -0.01 18.86 -8.19
N LEU A 34 0.32 18.53 -6.94
CA LEU A 34 -0.59 17.87 -6.01
C LEU A 34 -1.89 18.68 -5.84
N GLU A 35 -1.79 20.00 -5.60
CA GLU A 35 -2.97 20.86 -5.49
C GLU A 35 -3.79 20.90 -6.79
N ALA A 36 -3.15 21.05 -7.95
CA ALA A 36 -3.84 21.07 -9.24
C ALA A 36 -4.57 19.75 -9.51
N GLY A 37 -3.95 18.61 -9.15
CA GLY A 37 -4.56 17.29 -9.27
C GLY A 37 -5.76 17.10 -8.34
N LEU A 38 -5.61 17.48 -7.07
CA LEU A 38 -6.69 17.40 -6.08
C LEU A 38 -7.88 18.29 -6.45
N ALA A 39 -7.64 19.47 -7.02
CA ALA A 39 -8.67 20.42 -7.42
C ALA A 39 -9.62 19.88 -8.51
N VAL A 40 -9.13 18.99 -9.39
CA VAL A 40 -9.93 18.41 -10.49
C VAL A 40 -10.49 17.03 -10.18
N TYR A 41 -9.92 16.35 -9.18
CA TYR A 41 -10.31 14.99 -8.81
C TYR A 41 -11.70 14.95 -8.16
N LYS A 42 -12.43 13.83 -8.36
CA LYS A 42 -13.76 13.62 -7.79
C LYS A 42 -13.73 12.43 -6.82
N GLY A 43 -14.08 12.68 -5.57
CA GLY A 43 -14.06 11.69 -4.49
C GLY A 43 -12.86 11.87 -3.56
N LYS A 44 -12.52 10.81 -2.82
CA LYS A 44 -11.39 10.82 -1.87
C LYS A 44 -10.14 10.28 -2.55
N ALA A 45 -9.13 11.13 -2.73
CA ALA A 45 -7.83 10.75 -3.29
C ALA A 45 -6.89 10.22 -2.19
N LEU A 46 -5.85 9.50 -2.61
CA LEU A 46 -4.64 9.32 -1.81
C LEU A 46 -3.56 10.27 -2.37
N LEU A 47 -3.03 11.16 -1.54
CA LEU A 47 -1.93 12.07 -1.89
C LEU A 47 -0.60 11.39 -1.56
N ASN A 48 0.29 11.23 -2.54
CA ASN A 48 1.64 10.70 -2.38
C ASN A 48 2.66 11.81 -2.69
N SER A 49 3.31 12.44 -1.71
CA SER A 49 3.31 12.17 -0.26
C SER A 49 3.56 13.43 0.56
N VAL A 50 3.50 13.30 1.89
CA VAL A 50 4.08 14.24 2.87
C VAL A 50 5.31 13.61 3.54
N THR A 51 6.27 14.43 3.95
CA THR A 51 7.46 14.03 4.72
C THR A 51 7.39 14.60 6.15
N GLY A 52 8.30 14.20 7.02
CA GLY A 52 8.41 14.72 8.40
C GLY A 52 9.02 16.12 8.50
N GLU A 53 9.45 16.69 7.37
CA GLU A 53 9.99 18.05 7.29
C GLU A 53 8.90 19.09 7.59
N ASP A 54 9.20 20.10 8.41
CA ASP A 54 8.18 21.06 8.85
C ASP A 54 7.56 21.85 7.68
N GLU A 55 8.36 22.25 6.68
CA GLU A 55 7.86 22.91 5.48
C GLU A 55 6.89 22.01 4.69
N SER A 56 7.19 20.72 4.60
CA SER A 56 6.36 19.72 3.91
C SER A 56 5.01 19.57 4.63
N LEU A 57 5.04 19.42 5.95
CA LEU A 57 3.84 19.30 6.78
C LEU A 57 2.94 20.53 6.67
N ASP A 58 3.51 21.73 6.79
CA ASP A 58 2.77 22.98 6.79
C ASP A 58 2.18 23.34 5.43
N ARG A 59 2.72 22.79 4.35
CA ARG A 59 2.19 22.99 2.99
C ARG A 59 1.22 21.89 2.56
N VAL A 60 1.49 20.63 2.90
CA VAL A 60 0.72 19.48 2.40
C VAL A 60 -0.50 19.18 3.27
N LEU A 61 -0.41 19.21 4.60
CA LEU A 61 -1.54 18.88 5.47
C LEU A 61 -2.76 19.81 5.29
N PRO A 62 -2.60 21.13 5.08
CA PRO A 62 -3.74 21.99 4.73
C PRO A 62 -4.43 21.56 3.43
N LEU A 63 -3.69 21.10 2.42
CA LEU A 63 -4.26 20.60 1.17
C LEU A 63 -5.05 19.31 1.40
N VAL A 64 -4.47 18.36 2.14
CA VAL A 64 -5.14 17.10 2.51
C VAL A 64 -6.47 17.39 3.20
N LYS A 65 -6.48 18.33 4.15
CA LYS A 65 -7.70 18.75 4.84
C LYS A 65 -8.70 19.45 3.92
N LYS A 66 -8.23 20.41 3.10
CA LYS A 66 -9.05 21.20 2.16
C LYS A 66 -9.81 20.31 1.17
N TYR A 67 -9.14 19.28 0.64
CA TYR A 67 -9.72 18.39 -0.37
C TYR A 67 -10.26 17.07 0.21
N GLY A 68 -10.17 16.86 1.52
CA GLY A 68 -10.64 15.64 2.19
C GLY A 68 -9.92 14.36 1.74
N ALA A 69 -8.65 14.47 1.37
CA ALA A 69 -7.83 13.35 0.90
C ALA A 69 -7.27 12.51 2.05
N ALA A 70 -6.83 11.28 1.74
CA ALA A 70 -5.86 10.55 2.55
C ALA A 70 -4.45 10.91 2.09
N VAL A 71 -3.43 10.61 2.90
CA VAL A 71 -2.04 11.00 2.61
C VAL A 71 -1.06 9.87 2.92
N VAL A 72 -0.10 9.66 2.02
CA VAL A 72 1.08 8.83 2.27
C VAL A 72 2.08 9.65 3.07
N ALA A 73 2.50 9.13 4.23
CA ALA A 73 3.47 9.74 5.12
C ALA A 73 4.81 9.00 5.01
N ILE A 74 5.81 9.66 4.44
CA ILE A 74 7.15 9.12 4.35
C ILE A 74 7.91 9.46 5.64
N SER A 75 8.45 8.44 6.30
CA SER A 75 9.14 8.57 7.59
C SER A 75 10.58 9.07 7.45
N ASN A 76 10.76 10.18 6.73
CA ASN A 76 12.02 10.92 6.60
C ASN A 76 11.84 12.37 7.05
N ASP A 77 12.90 12.97 7.58
CA ASP A 77 12.91 14.37 8.02
C ASP A 77 14.11 15.11 7.41
N GLU A 78 14.42 16.29 7.95
CA GLU A 78 15.52 17.14 7.49
C GLU A 78 16.90 16.45 7.58
N THR A 79 17.02 15.40 8.38
CA THR A 79 18.25 14.60 8.52
C THR A 79 18.37 13.48 7.48
N GLY A 80 17.31 13.25 6.68
CA GLY A 80 17.23 12.23 5.65
C GLY A 80 16.61 10.92 6.14
N ILE A 81 17.04 9.80 5.54
CA ILE A 81 16.49 8.47 5.82
C ILE A 81 17.38 7.76 6.84
N SER A 82 16.91 7.67 8.09
CA SER A 82 17.58 6.88 9.12
C SER A 82 17.43 5.37 8.88
N GLN A 83 18.49 4.61 9.13
CA GLN A 83 18.44 3.14 9.13
C GLN A 83 17.78 2.59 10.39
N ASP A 84 17.74 3.37 11.48
CA ASP A 84 17.10 2.99 12.74
C ASP A 84 15.58 3.09 12.61
N ILE A 85 14.88 1.98 12.89
CA ILE A 85 13.43 1.95 12.88
C ILE A 85 12.82 2.83 13.98
N ASN A 86 13.52 3.04 15.10
CA ASN A 86 13.03 3.87 16.20
C ASN A 86 13.00 5.34 15.79
N VAL A 87 14.06 5.82 15.13
CA VAL A 87 14.09 7.18 14.59
C VAL A 87 12.98 7.37 13.56
N ARG A 88 12.80 6.42 12.63
CA ARG A 88 11.70 6.47 11.67
C ARG A 88 10.33 6.43 12.34
N PHE A 89 10.18 5.69 13.44
CA PHE A 89 8.94 5.63 14.20
C PHE A 89 8.59 6.98 14.83
N GLU A 90 9.56 7.67 15.43
CA GLU A 90 9.32 9.02 15.98
C GLU A 90 8.95 10.03 14.89
N VAL A 91 9.56 9.95 13.70
CA VAL A 91 9.16 10.77 12.55
C VAL A 91 7.73 10.44 12.12
N ALA A 92 7.37 9.17 11.98
CA ALA A 92 6.00 8.76 11.64
C ALA A 92 4.99 9.28 12.68
N LYS A 93 5.32 9.16 13.97
CA LYS A 93 4.51 9.68 15.08
C LYS A 93 4.33 11.20 14.99
N LYS A 94 5.40 11.96 14.74
CA LYS A 94 5.35 13.41 14.49
C LYS A 94 4.35 13.74 13.37
N ILE A 95 4.42 13.03 12.24
CA ILE A 95 3.52 13.28 11.10
C ILE A 95 2.06 13.00 11.48
N VAL A 96 1.79 11.91 12.21
CA VAL A 96 0.43 11.55 12.66
C VAL A 96 -0.14 12.57 13.63
N GLU A 97 0.65 13.04 14.59
CA GLU A 97 0.25 14.08 15.55
C GLU A 97 -0.04 15.39 14.83
N ARG A 98 0.85 15.82 13.91
CA ARG A 98 0.64 17.02 13.09
C ARG A 98 -0.59 16.89 12.21
N ALA A 99 -0.85 15.73 11.60
CA ALA A 99 -2.07 15.49 10.83
C ALA A 99 -3.33 15.62 11.70
N ALA A 100 -3.27 15.15 12.95
CA ALA A 100 -4.36 15.26 13.90
C ALA A 100 -4.67 16.73 14.27
N ASP A 101 -3.66 17.60 14.36
CA ASP A 101 -3.85 19.05 14.59
C ASP A 101 -4.67 19.71 13.48
N TYR A 102 -4.56 19.23 12.22
CA TYR A 102 -5.39 19.65 11.09
C TYR A 102 -6.75 18.91 11.01
N GLY A 103 -7.03 18.02 11.96
CA GLY A 103 -8.24 17.21 12.00
C GLY A 103 -8.29 16.14 10.90
N ILE A 104 -7.14 15.56 10.54
CA ILE A 104 -7.01 14.40 9.66
C ILE A 104 -6.92 13.15 10.55
N PRO A 105 -7.82 12.15 10.41
CA PRO A 105 -7.81 10.98 11.27
C PRO A 105 -6.65 10.04 10.92
N ALA A 106 -6.15 9.27 11.90
CA ALA A 106 -5.05 8.33 11.70
C ALA A 106 -5.32 7.26 10.62
N CYS A 107 -6.59 6.92 10.35
CA CYS A 107 -6.95 6.00 9.27
C CYS A 107 -6.70 6.59 7.86
N ASP A 108 -6.60 7.91 7.74
CA ASP A 108 -6.28 8.62 6.49
C ASP A 108 -4.78 8.91 6.34
N VAL A 109 -3.97 8.54 7.34
CA VAL A 109 -2.52 8.58 7.25
C VAL A 109 -2.01 7.18 6.92
N VAL A 110 -1.35 7.05 5.77
CA VAL A 110 -0.79 5.80 5.27
C VAL A 110 0.74 5.89 5.33
N VAL A 111 1.36 5.32 6.36
CA VAL A 111 2.80 5.45 6.58
C VAL A 111 3.58 4.54 5.63
N ASP A 112 4.55 5.11 4.91
CA ASP A 112 5.57 4.37 4.16
C ASP A 112 6.80 4.15 5.04
N PRO A 113 7.19 2.88 5.34
CA PRO A 113 8.33 2.57 6.17
C PRO A 113 9.68 2.78 5.46
N LEU A 114 9.68 3.13 4.16
CA LEU A 114 10.86 3.26 3.29
C LEU A 114 11.69 1.98 3.26
N VAL A 115 11.26 1.04 2.42
CA VAL A 115 11.91 -0.27 2.28
C VAL A 115 13.26 -0.12 1.59
N MET A 116 14.33 -0.52 2.29
CA MET A 116 15.68 -0.53 1.76
C MET A 116 15.93 -1.81 0.92
N PRO A 117 16.80 -1.76 -0.10
CA PRO A 117 17.14 -2.94 -0.89
C PRO A 117 17.85 -4.00 -0.03
N VAL A 118 17.34 -5.24 -0.06
CA VAL A 118 17.92 -6.35 0.73
C VAL A 118 19.33 -6.73 0.25
N GLY A 119 19.64 -6.49 -1.02
CA GLY A 119 20.99 -6.70 -1.56
C GLY A 119 22.05 -5.76 -0.96
N ALA A 120 21.63 -4.61 -0.41
CA ALA A 120 22.52 -3.68 0.29
C ALA A 120 22.50 -3.89 1.81
N ILE A 121 21.33 -4.23 2.38
CA ILE A 121 21.13 -4.41 3.82
C ILE A 121 20.44 -5.75 4.08
N ASN A 122 21.22 -6.76 4.49
CA ASN A 122 20.73 -8.13 4.72
C ASN A 122 19.60 -8.19 5.77
N THR A 123 19.61 -7.30 6.77
CA THR A 123 18.59 -7.23 7.82
C THR A 123 17.32 -6.49 7.40
N SER A 124 17.27 -5.89 6.21
CA SER A 124 16.20 -4.98 5.81
C SER A 124 14.82 -5.64 5.90
N GLY A 125 14.71 -6.91 5.49
CA GLY A 125 13.46 -7.67 5.56
C GLY A 125 12.92 -7.80 6.99
N ARG A 126 13.78 -8.11 7.97
CA ARG A 126 13.36 -8.22 9.37
C ARG A 126 12.98 -6.86 9.95
N GLN A 127 13.78 -5.84 9.64
CA GLN A 127 13.57 -4.47 10.13
C GLN A 127 12.25 -3.89 9.61
N VAL A 128 11.92 -4.07 8.33
CA VAL A 128 10.65 -3.57 7.79
C VAL A 128 9.45 -4.31 8.37
N MET A 129 9.54 -5.63 8.58
CA MET A 129 8.45 -6.39 9.21
C MET A 129 8.18 -5.90 10.64
N GLU A 130 9.24 -5.74 11.44
CA GLU A 130 9.14 -5.20 12.80
C GLU A 130 8.56 -3.77 12.79
N PHE A 131 9.03 -2.92 11.88
CA PHE A 131 8.58 -1.55 11.81
C PHE A 131 7.10 -1.44 11.40
N VAL A 132 6.68 -2.19 10.38
CA VAL A 132 5.26 -2.27 9.96
C VAL A 132 4.39 -2.73 11.12
N HIS A 133 4.81 -3.76 11.86
CA HIS A 133 4.07 -4.25 13.01
C HIS A 133 3.85 -3.16 14.05
N ARG A 134 4.91 -2.44 14.42
CA ARG A 134 4.83 -1.32 15.38
C ARG A 134 3.93 -0.19 14.90
N LEU A 135 4.02 0.21 13.63
CA LEU A 135 3.14 1.23 13.06
C LEU A 135 1.67 0.84 13.20
N ARG A 136 1.33 -0.44 12.98
CA ARG A 136 -0.04 -0.94 13.08
C ARG A 136 -0.55 -1.08 14.51
N THR A 137 0.29 -1.52 15.44
CA THR A 137 -0.13 -1.81 16.82
C THR A 137 -0.05 -0.59 17.74
N GLU A 138 0.98 0.24 17.58
CA GLU A 138 1.23 1.40 18.44
C GLU A 138 0.57 2.68 17.89
N LEU A 139 0.77 3.01 16.61
CA LEU A 139 0.21 4.23 16.00
C LEU A 139 -1.17 4.01 15.36
N LYS A 140 -1.56 2.75 15.10
CA LYS A 140 -2.86 2.36 14.51
C LYS A 140 -3.14 2.98 13.14
N VAL A 141 -2.09 3.37 12.42
CA VAL A 141 -2.14 3.94 11.05
C VAL A 141 -2.16 2.87 9.99
N ASN A 142 -2.64 3.19 8.79
CA ASN A 142 -2.44 2.32 7.64
C ASN A 142 -0.96 2.40 7.18
N THR A 143 -0.50 1.41 6.42
CA THR A 143 0.87 1.35 5.91
C THR A 143 0.91 0.96 4.43
N THR A 144 1.87 1.53 3.72
CA THR A 144 2.12 1.25 2.29
C THR A 144 3.61 1.11 2.02
N CYS A 145 4.00 0.51 0.90
CA CYS A 145 5.39 0.63 0.42
C CYS A 145 5.50 0.38 -1.09
N GLY A 146 6.55 0.90 -1.70
CA GLY A 146 7.03 0.46 -3.01
C GLY A 146 7.69 -0.91 -2.92
N ALA A 147 6.93 -2.00 -3.09
CA ALA A 147 7.44 -3.35 -2.83
C ALA A 147 8.62 -3.75 -3.73
N SER A 148 8.71 -3.16 -4.93
CA SER A 148 9.84 -3.39 -5.84
C SER A 148 11.18 -2.91 -5.30
N ASN A 149 11.20 -1.96 -4.35
CA ASN A 149 12.45 -1.41 -3.80
C ASN A 149 13.23 -2.48 -3.01
N PHE A 150 12.52 -3.40 -2.37
CA PHE A 150 13.13 -4.48 -1.59
C PHE A 150 14.08 -5.36 -2.43
N SER A 151 13.66 -5.72 -3.65
CA SER A 151 14.42 -6.60 -4.55
C SER A 151 15.35 -5.85 -5.51
N PHE A 152 15.56 -4.55 -5.34
CA PHE A 152 16.40 -3.77 -6.25
C PHE A 152 17.81 -4.35 -6.35
N GLY A 153 18.31 -4.51 -7.59
CA GLY A 153 19.63 -5.08 -7.88
C GLY A 153 19.73 -6.60 -7.88
N LEU A 154 18.66 -7.34 -7.53
CA LEU A 154 18.67 -8.81 -7.52
C LEU A 154 18.16 -9.42 -8.84
N PRO A 155 18.60 -10.64 -9.20
CA PRO A 155 17.92 -11.45 -10.21
C PRO A 155 16.57 -11.97 -9.69
N ASN A 156 15.67 -12.37 -10.59
CA ASN A 156 14.34 -12.91 -10.26
C ASN A 156 13.56 -12.06 -9.24
N ARG A 157 13.48 -10.75 -9.50
CA ARG A 157 12.88 -9.77 -8.58
C ARG A 157 11.44 -10.07 -8.22
N ASN A 158 10.65 -10.59 -9.15
CA ASN A 158 9.24 -10.90 -8.91
C ASN A 158 9.06 -12.04 -7.91
N GLY A 159 9.88 -13.09 -7.97
CA GLY A 159 9.88 -14.15 -6.96
C GLY A 159 10.24 -13.63 -5.56
N VAL A 160 11.22 -12.73 -5.47
CA VAL A 160 11.57 -12.07 -4.21
C VAL A 160 10.43 -11.18 -3.70
N ASN A 161 9.80 -10.39 -4.59
CA ASN A 161 8.69 -9.51 -4.25
C ASN A 161 7.45 -10.32 -3.80
N CYS A 162 7.20 -11.49 -4.38
CA CYS A 162 6.15 -12.42 -3.96
C CYS A 162 6.33 -12.82 -2.49
N ALA A 163 7.54 -13.28 -2.13
CA ALA A 163 7.85 -13.66 -0.74
C ALA A 163 7.78 -12.46 0.21
N PHE A 164 8.33 -11.32 -0.20
CA PHE A 164 8.31 -10.09 0.59
C PHE A 164 6.88 -9.63 0.91
N ILE A 165 6.01 -9.51 -0.09
CA ILE A 165 4.63 -9.06 0.10
C ILE A 165 3.87 -9.98 1.06
N ALA A 166 4.01 -11.30 0.93
CA ALA A 166 3.35 -12.24 1.81
C ALA A 166 3.77 -12.04 3.28
N CYS A 167 5.07 -11.88 3.54
CA CYS A 167 5.59 -11.60 4.88
C CYS A 167 5.17 -10.22 5.41
N ALA A 168 5.10 -9.21 4.54
CA ALA A 168 4.70 -7.87 4.91
C ALA A 168 3.21 -7.78 5.26
N ILE A 169 2.35 -8.48 4.52
CA ILE A 169 0.93 -8.68 4.88
C ILE A 169 0.84 -9.34 6.26
N ALA A 170 1.62 -10.40 6.52
CA ALA A 170 1.62 -11.07 7.82
C ALA A 170 2.08 -10.18 8.98
N SER A 171 2.90 -9.18 8.69
CA SER A 171 3.36 -8.17 9.66
C SER A 171 2.36 -7.03 9.86
N GLY A 172 1.28 -6.97 9.07
CA GLY A 172 0.20 -6.01 9.16
C GLY A 172 0.16 -4.95 8.06
N MET A 173 0.95 -5.09 6.99
CA MET A 173 0.95 -4.14 5.89
C MET A 173 -0.42 -4.06 5.20
N THR A 174 -0.97 -2.85 5.06
CA THR A 174 -2.35 -2.67 4.58
C THR A 174 -2.46 -2.43 3.07
N SER A 175 -1.41 -1.88 2.44
CA SER A 175 -1.36 -1.66 0.99
C SER A 175 0.07 -1.74 0.45
N ALA A 176 0.23 -1.78 -0.87
CA ALA A 176 1.53 -1.71 -1.53
C ALA A 176 1.41 -1.11 -2.94
N ILE A 177 2.45 -0.41 -3.37
CA ILE A 177 2.62 0.07 -4.75
C ILE A 177 3.38 -1.01 -5.51
N ILE A 178 2.68 -1.69 -6.42
CA ILE A 178 3.20 -2.83 -7.20
C ILE A 178 2.70 -2.77 -8.64
N ASN A 179 3.32 -3.54 -9.54
CA ASN A 179 2.73 -3.84 -10.84
C ASN A 179 1.75 -5.03 -10.69
N PRO A 180 0.43 -4.81 -10.79
CA PRO A 180 -0.55 -5.90 -10.66
C PRO A 180 -0.55 -6.88 -11.85
N MET A 181 0.16 -6.56 -12.94
CA MET A 181 0.31 -7.43 -14.11
C MET A 181 1.35 -8.54 -13.91
N HIS A 182 2.12 -8.51 -12.82
CA HIS A 182 3.06 -9.57 -12.49
C HIS A 182 2.36 -10.65 -11.67
N ASP A 183 2.00 -11.76 -12.33
CA ASP A 183 1.26 -12.86 -11.72
C ASP A 183 1.94 -13.42 -10.46
N GLU A 184 3.27 -13.49 -10.46
CA GLU A 184 4.07 -13.94 -9.32
C GLU A 184 3.88 -13.03 -8.09
N VAL A 185 3.84 -11.72 -8.29
CA VAL A 185 3.61 -10.77 -7.19
C VAL A 185 2.17 -10.88 -6.70
N MET A 186 1.20 -10.98 -7.62
CA MET A 186 -0.21 -11.16 -7.28
C MET A 186 -0.50 -12.50 -6.60
N LEU A 187 0.27 -13.55 -6.90
CA LEU A 187 0.24 -14.81 -6.17
C LEU A 187 0.62 -14.58 -4.70
N GLY A 188 1.69 -13.83 -4.45
CA GLY A 188 2.10 -13.42 -3.10
C GLY A 188 1.03 -12.61 -2.37
N VAL A 189 0.39 -11.64 -3.04
CA VAL A 189 -0.73 -10.86 -2.48
C VAL A 189 -1.90 -11.76 -2.09
N ARG A 190 -2.38 -12.61 -3.00
CA ARG A 190 -3.53 -13.50 -2.76
C ARG A 190 -3.20 -14.53 -1.68
N GLY A 191 -2.01 -15.12 -1.71
CA GLY A 191 -1.55 -16.10 -0.74
C GLY A 191 -1.40 -15.51 0.66
N GLY A 192 -0.78 -14.33 0.77
CA GLY A 192 -0.65 -13.61 2.04
C GLY A 192 -2.01 -13.25 2.64
N ASN A 193 -2.93 -12.70 1.83
CA ASN A 193 -4.29 -12.40 2.28
C ASN A 193 -5.06 -13.64 2.72
N LEU A 194 -4.95 -14.75 2.00
CA LEU A 194 -5.57 -16.02 2.38
C LEU A 194 -5.06 -16.49 3.74
N MET A 195 -3.73 -16.51 3.94
CA MET A 195 -3.12 -16.97 5.19
C MET A 195 -3.49 -16.13 6.40
N MET A 196 -3.62 -14.81 6.22
CA MET A 196 -3.97 -13.86 7.28
C MET A 196 -5.48 -13.72 7.52
N GLY A 197 -6.31 -14.51 6.82
CA GLY A 197 -7.76 -14.48 6.98
C GLY A 197 -8.44 -13.27 6.35
N HIS A 198 -7.79 -12.59 5.41
CA HIS A 198 -8.32 -11.46 4.65
C HIS A 198 -9.08 -11.88 3.38
N ASP A 199 -9.17 -13.19 3.09
CA ASP A 199 -9.97 -13.77 2.01
C ASP A 199 -11.07 -14.71 2.56
N PRO A 200 -12.20 -14.18 3.04
CA PRO A 200 -13.29 -15.01 3.58
C PRO A 200 -13.75 -16.05 2.57
N GLU A 201 -13.87 -17.30 3.03
CA GLU A 201 -14.25 -18.46 2.21
C GLU A 201 -13.29 -18.72 1.01
N CYS A 202 -12.07 -18.18 1.06
CA CYS A 202 -11.07 -18.29 0.00
C CYS A 202 -11.58 -17.82 -1.37
N LYS A 203 -12.52 -16.87 -1.41
CA LYS A 203 -13.24 -16.47 -2.62
C LYS A 203 -12.30 -15.94 -3.70
N ASN A 204 -11.38 -15.05 -3.34
CA ASN A 204 -10.47 -14.44 -4.29
C ASN A 204 -9.45 -15.45 -4.81
N TRP A 205 -8.97 -16.34 -3.94
CA TRP A 205 -8.07 -17.43 -4.34
C TRP A 205 -8.75 -18.39 -5.32
N ILE A 206 -9.93 -18.90 -4.97
CA ILE A 206 -10.68 -19.83 -5.83
C ILE A 206 -11.02 -19.16 -7.16
N LYS A 207 -11.46 -17.89 -7.15
CA LYS A 207 -11.76 -17.15 -8.39
C LYS A 207 -10.55 -17.05 -9.32
N ALA A 208 -9.34 -16.87 -8.76
CA ALA A 208 -8.13 -16.69 -9.55
C ALA A 208 -7.56 -18.01 -10.10
N TYR A 209 -7.73 -19.13 -9.40
CA TYR A 209 -7.04 -20.40 -9.71
C TYR A 209 -7.97 -21.60 -9.92
N ARG A 210 -9.29 -21.42 -9.94
CA ARG A 210 -10.22 -22.49 -10.30
C ARG A 210 -9.90 -22.97 -11.70
N ASP A 211 -9.61 -24.26 -11.81
CA ASP A 211 -9.50 -24.93 -13.11
C ASP A 211 -10.87 -24.87 -13.83
N PRO A 212 -10.95 -24.25 -15.02
CA PRO A 212 -12.18 -24.23 -15.81
C PRO A 212 -12.68 -25.63 -16.19
N ALA A 213 -11.79 -26.63 -16.24
CA ALA A 213 -12.09 -28.00 -16.63
C ALA A 213 -12.55 -28.89 -15.45
N ALA A 214 -12.39 -28.44 -14.20
CA ALA A 214 -12.86 -29.18 -13.04
C ALA A 214 -14.38 -29.05 -12.90
N ALA A 215 -15.13 -30.00 -13.48
CA ALA A 215 -16.58 -30.10 -13.31
C ALA A 215 -16.96 -30.10 -11.82
N PRO A 216 -18.08 -29.44 -11.43
CA PRO A 216 -18.51 -29.46 -10.03
C PRO A 216 -18.86 -30.89 -9.64
N GLY A 217 -18.05 -31.49 -8.78
CA GLY A 217 -18.24 -32.85 -8.28
C GLY A 217 -19.64 -33.01 -7.72
N ARG A 218 -20.48 -33.81 -8.39
CA ARG A 218 -21.74 -34.28 -7.84
C ARG A 218 -21.44 -34.97 -6.51
N GLY A 219 -21.89 -34.38 -5.41
CA GLY A 219 -22.02 -35.05 -4.12
C GLY A 219 -22.96 -36.25 -4.28
N GLY A 220 -22.40 -37.41 -4.59
CA GLY A 220 -23.10 -38.67 -4.60
C GLY A 220 -23.49 -39.03 -3.18
N ARG A 221 -24.75 -38.76 -2.81
CA ARG A 221 -25.41 -39.51 -1.73
C ARG A 221 -25.33 -40.99 -2.10
N THR A 222 -24.44 -41.71 -1.46
CA THR A 222 -24.43 -43.17 -1.47
C THR A 222 -25.70 -43.64 -0.75
N GLY A 223 -26.75 -43.87 -1.55
CA GLY A 223 -27.95 -44.54 -1.10
C GLY A 223 -27.59 -45.95 -0.63
N GLY A 224 -27.72 -46.19 0.67
CA GLY A 224 -27.57 -47.51 1.26
C GLY A 224 -28.57 -48.49 0.64
N ARG A 225 -28.06 -49.42 -0.17
CA ARG A 225 -28.80 -50.64 -0.51
C ARG A 225 -28.64 -51.62 0.65
N ARG A 226 -29.69 -51.71 1.47
CA ARG A 226 -29.98 -52.90 2.29
C ARG A 226 -30.02 -54.11 1.35
N ARG A 227 -29.17 -55.11 1.60
CA ARG A 227 -29.38 -56.47 1.08
C ARG A 227 -30.22 -57.23 2.09
N SER A 228 -31.41 -57.60 1.67
CA SER A 228 -32.23 -58.65 2.25
C SER A 228 -32.04 -59.94 1.45
N ALA A 229 -32.19 -61.06 2.15
CA ALA A 229 -32.00 -62.47 1.76
C ALA A 229 -30.56 -62.97 1.89
#